data_AF-A0AA90Q9N7-F1
#
_entry.id   AF-A0AA90Q9N7-F1
#
_cell.length_a   1.000
_cell.length_b   1.000
_cell.length_c   1.000
_cell.angle_alpha   90.00
_cell.angle_beta   90.00
_cell.angle_gamma   90.00
#
_symmetry.space_group_name_H-M   'P 1'
#
loop_
_entity.id
_entity.type
_entity.pdbx_description
1 polymer ?
#
loop_
_entity_poly.entity_id
_entity_poly.type
_entity_poly.pdbx_seq_one_letter_code
_entity_poly.pdbx_strand_id
1 'polypeptide(L)'
;KRVAEPTSTKDHPPPSHCNHCHNALALDQALVLERRQVFDVPTMCFEVVEHRVYTVLCVCGQRHDSEFPAAVSDVVQYGPNVRALGVHLTQGQMLPYARAAELIFEMTGMSVSPATLLAWVGEARLALQGTADLIARQLHHAPVLCADESGLRVDGKLHWMHVAATAELTWYGMHAK
;
A
#
# COMPACT_ATOMS: atom_id res chain seq x y z
N LYS A 1 7.49 -22.21 3.87
CA LYS A 1 6.64 -23.36 4.31
C LYS A 1 5.51 -23.52 3.29
N ARG A 2 5.13 -24.74 2.90
CA ARG A 2 4.00 -24.99 1.98
C ARG A 2 2.68 -24.49 2.62
N VAL A 3 1.84 -23.81 1.84
CA VAL A 3 0.48 -23.40 2.28
C VAL A 3 -0.56 -24.46 1.92
N ALA A 4 -1.60 -24.59 2.74
CA ALA A 4 -2.68 -25.55 2.51
C ALA A 4 -3.58 -25.14 1.34
N GLU A 5 -3.86 -23.84 1.22
CA GLU A 5 -4.73 -23.25 0.21
C GLU A 5 -3.90 -22.31 -0.68
N PRO A 6 -3.50 -22.74 -1.90
CA PRO A 6 -2.81 -21.85 -2.84
C PRO A 6 -3.80 -20.89 -3.50
N THR A 7 -3.33 -19.70 -3.89
CA THR A 7 -4.15 -18.69 -4.60
C THR A 7 -4.68 -19.20 -5.94
N SER A 8 -3.91 -20.05 -6.63
CA SER A 8 -4.34 -20.75 -7.84
C SER A 8 -3.60 -22.08 -7.97
N THR A 9 -4.19 -23.03 -8.71
CA THR A 9 -3.57 -24.32 -9.03
C THR A 9 -3.39 -24.42 -10.54
N LYS A 10 -2.20 -24.83 -10.98
CA LYS A 10 -1.90 -25.12 -12.37
C LYS A 10 -1.52 -26.59 -12.50
N ASP A 11 -2.35 -27.34 -13.21
CA ASP A 11 -2.08 -28.75 -13.48
C ASP A 11 -1.15 -28.91 -14.69
N HIS A 12 -0.26 -29.89 -14.58
CA HIS A 12 0.66 -30.29 -15.63
C HIS A 12 0.44 -31.77 -15.92
N PRO A 13 -0.63 -32.13 -16.66
CA PRO A 13 -1.00 -33.52 -16.88
C PRO A 13 0.05 -34.24 -17.74
N PRO A 14 0.14 -35.58 -17.64
CA PRO A 14 0.91 -36.39 -18.59
C PRO A 14 0.37 -36.23 -20.03
N PRO A 15 1.13 -36.63 -21.06
CA PRO A 15 0.68 -36.54 -22.46
C PRO A 15 -0.63 -37.31 -22.70
N SER A 16 -1.38 -36.95 -23.73
CA SER A 16 -2.63 -37.64 -24.08
C SER A 16 -2.45 -39.05 -24.64
N HIS A 17 -1.24 -39.40 -25.08
CA HIS A 17 -0.90 -40.69 -25.66
C HIS A 17 0.38 -41.26 -25.04
N CYS A 18 0.48 -42.58 -25.01
CA CYS A 18 1.67 -43.27 -24.52
C CYS A 18 2.88 -42.97 -25.42
N ASN A 19 4.00 -42.57 -24.82
CA ASN A 19 5.24 -42.28 -25.54
C ASN A 19 5.89 -43.51 -26.21
N HIS A 20 5.37 -44.72 -25.96
CA HIS A 20 5.90 -45.96 -26.51
C HIS A 20 4.98 -46.63 -27.53
N CYS A 21 3.72 -46.90 -27.15
CA CYS A 21 2.76 -47.59 -28.03
C CYS A 21 1.75 -46.66 -28.70
N HIS A 22 1.79 -45.36 -28.40
CA HIS A 22 0.90 -44.32 -28.95
C HIS A 22 -0.60 -44.50 -28.71
N ASN A 23 -1.01 -45.46 -27.87
CA ASN A 23 -2.40 -45.55 -27.40
C ASN A 23 -2.76 -44.35 -26.51
N ALA A 24 -4.03 -43.94 -26.54
CA ALA A 24 -4.54 -42.88 -25.68
C ALA A 24 -4.44 -43.26 -24.19
N LEU A 25 -4.07 -42.30 -23.34
CA LEU A 25 -4.03 -42.47 -21.88
C LEU A 25 -5.35 -42.04 -21.23
N ALA A 26 -5.80 -42.79 -20.23
CA ALA A 26 -6.98 -42.46 -19.42
C ALA A 26 -6.64 -41.36 -18.40
N LEU A 27 -6.63 -40.10 -18.86
CA LEU A 27 -6.24 -38.93 -18.05
C LEU A 27 -7.21 -38.67 -16.87
N ASP A 28 -8.44 -39.16 -16.96
CA ASP A 28 -9.45 -39.15 -15.90
C ASP A 28 -9.05 -40.01 -14.68
N GLN A 29 -8.15 -40.97 -14.86
CA GLN A 29 -7.63 -41.84 -13.80
C GLN A 29 -6.29 -41.35 -13.22
N ALA A 30 -5.80 -40.19 -13.66
CA ALA A 30 -4.51 -39.67 -13.21
C ALA A 30 -4.54 -39.30 -11.71
N LEU A 31 -3.46 -39.64 -11.01
CA LEU A 31 -3.24 -39.28 -9.60
C LEU A 31 -2.16 -38.20 -9.48
N VAL A 32 -2.32 -37.27 -8.55
CA VAL A 32 -1.30 -36.26 -8.24
C VAL A 32 -0.10 -36.94 -7.58
N LEU A 33 1.00 -37.09 -8.32
CA LEU A 33 2.23 -37.70 -7.82
C LEU A 33 2.98 -36.79 -6.84
N GLU A 34 3.12 -35.52 -7.18
CA GLU A 34 3.87 -34.54 -6.39
C GLU A 34 3.23 -33.14 -6.50
N ARG A 35 3.45 -32.30 -5.49
CA ARG A 35 3.05 -30.88 -5.49
C ARG A 35 4.25 -29.99 -5.24
N ARG A 36 4.37 -28.90 -5.98
CA ARG A 36 5.32 -27.80 -5.72
C ARG A 36 4.54 -26.49 -5.67
N GLN A 37 5.01 -25.55 -4.86
CA GLN A 37 4.43 -24.21 -4.77
C GLN A 37 5.52 -23.19 -5.10
N VAL A 38 5.15 -22.22 -5.94
CA VAL A 38 5.97 -21.06 -6.23
C VAL A 38 5.33 -19.89 -5.50
N PHE A 39 6.09 -19.25 -4.63
CA PHE A 39 5.72 -18.00 -3.99
C PHE A 39 6.40 -16.90 -4.78
N ASP A 40 5.60 -16.01 -5.34
CA ASP A 40 6.11 -14.93 -6.17
C ASP A 40 5.35 -13.63 -5.87
N VAL A 41 5.95 -12.51 -6.26
CA VAL A 41 5.33 -11.19 -6.14
C VAL A 41 4.51 -10.95 -7.42
N PRO A 42 3.22 -10.60 -7.33
CA PRO A 42 2.44 -10.31 -8.52
C PRO A 42 3.02 -9.09 -9.25
N THR A 43 2.94 -9.08 -10.58
CA THR A 43 3.16 -7.86 -11.35
C THR A 43 2.14 -6.83 -10.91
N MET A 44 2.59 -5.72 -10.32
CA MET A 44 1.70 -4.65 -9.91
C MET A 44 1.59 -3.64 -11.05
N CYS A 45 0.36 -3.27 -11.38
CA CYS A 45 0.06 -2.19 -12.32
C CYS A 45 -0.96 -1.27 -11.66
N PHE A 46 -0.91 0.02 -11.99
CA PHE A 46 -1.98 0.93 -11.58
C PHE A 46 -3.25 0.70 -12.40
N GLU A 47 -4.39 0.93 -11.77
CA GLU A 47 -5.70 0.95 -12.40
C GLU A 47 -6.21 2.39 -12.48
N VAL A 48 -6.84 2.74 -13.61
CA VAL A 48 -7.53 4.02 -13.79
C VAL A 48 -9.01 3.73 -13.97
N VAL A 49 -9.82 4.22 -13.02
CA VAL A 49 -11.27 4.18 -13.10
C VAL A 49 -11.77 5.56 -13.51
N GLU A 50 -12.38 5.65 -14.69
CA GLU A 50 -13.03 6.88 -15.12
C GLU A 50 -14.44 6.96 -14.52
N HIS A 51 -14.67 7.95 -13.66
CA HIS A 51 -15.99 8.22 -13.14
C HIS A 51 -16.75 9.11 -14.12
N ARG A 52 -17.97 8.72 -14.48
CA ARG A 52 -18.83 9.49 -15.39
C ARG A 52 -20.17 9.79 -14.73
N VAL A 53 -20.62 11.03 -14.90
CA VAL A 53 -21.97 11.45 -14.59
C VAL A 53 -22.75 11.69 -15.89
N TYR A 54 -24.06 11.53 -15.81
CA TYR A 54 -24.97 11.63 -16.94
C TYR A 54 -26.06 12.65 -16.67
N THR A 55 -26.54 13.25 -17.74
CA THR A 55 -27.71 14.12 -17.77
C THR A 55 -28.75 13.50 -18.67
N VAL A 56 -30.02 13.50 -18.23
CA VAL A 56 -31.16 13.15 -19.08
C VAL A 56 -32.22 14.24 -19.02
N LEU A 57 -32.85 14.50 -20.17
CA LEU A 57 -34.03 15.34 -20.27
C LEU A 57 -35.27 14.45 -20.30
N CYS A 58 -36.18 14.68 -19.37
CA CYS A 58 -37.49 14.07 -19.37
C CYS A 58 -38.33 14.64 -20.53
N VAL A 59 -39.32 13.87 -20.99
CA VAL A 59 -40.29 14.29 -22.02
C VAL A 59 -41.06 15.57 -21.64
N CYS A 60 -41.16 15.90 -20.34
CA CYS A 60 -41.76 17.14 -19.87
C CYS A 60 -40.82 18.35 -19.89
N GLY A 61 -39.54 18.17 -20.29
CA GLY A 61 -38.49 19.19 -20.29
C GLY A 61 -37.66 19.26 -19.00
N GLN A 62 -38.01 18.50 -17.96
CA GLN A 62 -37.23 18.47 -16.70
C GLN A 62 -35.87 17.80 -16.92
N ARG A 63 -34.80 18.46 -16.43
CA ARG A 63 -33.43 17.93 -16.44
C ARG A 63 -33.13 17.14 -15.17
N HIS A 64 -32.47 15.99 -15.32
CA HIS A 64 -31.97 15.17 -14.23
C HIS A 64 -30.48 14.89 -14.44
N ASP A 65 -29.66 15.25 -13.45
CA ASP A 65 -28.22 15.07 -13.45
C ASP A 65 -27.83 14.09 -12.34
N SER A 66 -26.90 13.18 -12.62
CA SER A 66 -26.23 12.41 -11.57
C SER A 66 -25.02 13.18 -11.01
N GLU A 67 -24.64 12.91 -9.76
CA GLU A 67 -23.50 13.57 -9.10
C GLU A 67 -22.35 12.60 -8.86
N PHE A 68 -21.14 13.14 -8.76
CA PHE A 68 -19.98 12.36 -8.33
C PHE A 68 -20.06 12.04 -6.84
N PRO A 69 -19.58 10.86 -6.39
CA PRO A 69 -19.34 10.61 -4.98
C PRO A 69 -18.37 11.65 -4.40
N ALA A 70 -18.52 12.01 -3.11
CA ALA A 70 -17.67 13.01 -2.46
C ALA A 70 -16.16 12.71 -2.50
N ALA A 71 -15.79 11.43 -2.66
CA ALA A 71 -14.40 11.01 -2.78
C ALA A 71 -13.78 11.27 -4.17
N VAL A 72 -14.58 11.62 -5.18
CA VAL A 72 -14.15 11.97 -6.54
C VAL A 72 -14.32 13.48 -6.71
N SER A 73 -13.36 14.22 -6.17
CA SER A 73 -13.40 15.68 -6.05
C SER A 73 -12.70 16.41 -7.19
N ASP A 74 -11.76 15.77 -7.86
CA ASP A 74 -10.90 16.38 -8.87
C ASP A 74 -11.00 15.68 -10.22
N VAL A 75 -10.65 16.41 -11.29
CA VAL A 75 -10.64 15.89 -12.66
C VAL A 75 -9.70 14.69 -12.79
N VAL A 76 -8.55 14.74 -12.11
CA VAL A 76 -7.59 13.64 -12.00
C VAL A 76 -7.06 13.64 -10.57
N GLN A 77 -7.12 12.49 -9.90
CA GLN A 77 -6.63 12.33 -8.54
C GLN A 77 -6.01 10.96 -8.30
N TYR A 78 -5.07 10.90 -7.36
CA TYR A 78 -4.52 9.65 -6.89
C TYR A 78 -5.47 8.99 -5.89
N GLY A 79 -5.63 7.67 -6.00
CA GLY A 79 -6.45 6.88 -5.08
C GLY A 79 -5.84 6.78 -3.67
N PRO A 80 -6.63 6.35 -2.67
CA PRO A 80 -6.18 6.25 -1.28
C PRO A 80 -5.02 5.27 -1.08
N ASN A 81 -4.95 4.18 -1.87
CA ASN A 81 -3.93 3.15 -1.71
C ASN A 81 -2.52 3.63 -2.06
N VAL A 82 -2.35 4.40 -3.15
CA VAL A 82 -1.01 4.93 -3.50
C VAL A 82 -0.58 6.03 -2.54
N ARG A 83 -1.53 6.82 -2.02
CA ARG A 83 -1.26 7.81 -0.96
C ARG A 83 -0.72 7.12 0.29
N ALA A 84 -1.40 6.08 0.76
CA ALA A 84 -0.98 5.29 1.90
C ALA A 84 0.39 4.61 1.66
N LEU A 85 0.61 4.05 0.47
CA LEU A 85 1.90 3.47 0.10
C LEU A 85 3.03 4.51 0.17
N GLY A 86 2.83 5.70 -0.40
CA GLY A 86 3.82 6.78 -0.37
C GLY A 86 4.17 7.23 1.04
N VAL A 87 3.17 7.37 1.92
CA VAL A 87 3.39 7.68 3.35
C VAL A 87 4.12 6.55 4.05
N HIS A 88 3.76 5.29 3.78
CA HIS A 88 4.41 4.14 4.41
C HIS A 88 5.88 4.01 3.97
N LEU A 89 6.18 4.16 2.69
CA LEU A 89 7.55 4.10 2.18
C LEU A 89 8.44 5.20 2.78
N THR A 90 7.89 6.41 2.95
CA THR A 90 8.69 7.55 3.45
C THR A 90 8.77 7.59 4.97
N GLN A 91 7.66 7.41 5.69
CA GLN A 91 7.61 7.54 7.15
C GLN A 91 7.77 6.21 7.89
N GLY A 92 7.34 5.09 7.28
CA GLY A 92 7.47 3.75 7.85
C GLY A 92 8.79 3.07 7.50
N GLN A 93 9.19 3.14 6.22
CA GLN A 93 10.44 2.54 5.72
C GLN A 93 11.60 3.55 5.62
N MET A 94 11.36 4.82 5.98
CA MET A 94 12.38 5.89 6.01
C MET A 94 13.09 6.11 4.66
N LEU A 95 12.40 5.86 3.54
CA LEU A 95 12.98 6.11 2.22
C LEU A 95 12.99 7.61 1.90
N PRO A 96 14.09 8.14 1.32
CA PRO A 96 14.09 9.48 0.75
C PRO A 96 12.99 9.63 -0.31
N TYR A 97 12.34 10.79 -0.36
CA TYR A 97 11.19 11.03 -1.24
C TYR A 97 11.46 10.68 -2.71
N ALA A 98 12.64 11.02 -3.25
CA ALA A 98 13.02 10.68 -4.61
C ALA A 98 13.06 9.15 -4.84
N ARG A 99 13.64 8.41 -3.90
CA ARG A 99 13.71 6.94 -3.97
C ARG A 99 12.35 6.28 -3.78
N ALA A 100 11.48 6.84 -2.94
CA ALA A 100 10.12 6.35 -2.79
C ALA A 100 9.31 6.56 -4.08
N ALA A 101 9.45 7.72 -4.74
CA ALA A 101 8.81 8.00 -6.02
C ALA A 101 9.31 7.05 -7.13
N GLU A 102 10.62 6.84 -7.24
CA GLU A 102 11.21 5.89 -8.18
C GLU A 102 10.71 4.47 -7.93
N LEU A 103 10.67 4.03 -6.67
CA LEU A 103 10.20 2.68 -6.32
C LEU A 103 8.72 2.48 -6.69
N ILE A 104 7.86 3.47 -6.45
CA ILE A 104 6.45 3.41 -6.87
C ILE A 104 6.36 3.24 -8.38
N PHE A 105 7.15 3.98 -9.15
CA PHE A 105 7.18 3.87 -10.61
C PHE A 105 7.69 2.49 -11.06
N GLU A 106 8.81 2.02 -10.53
CA GLU A 106 9.40 0.73 -10.88
C GLU A 106 8.45 -0.44 -10.58
N MET A 107 7.72 -0.37 -9.47
CA MET A 107 6.81 -1.44 -9.05
C MET A 107 5.46 -1.39 -9.75
N THR A 108 4.93 -0.21 -10.07
CA THR A 108 3.51 -0.05 -10.50
C THR A 108 3.34 0.58 -11.87
N GLY A 109 4.39 1.20 -12.42
CA GLY A 109 4.34 2.06 -13.60
C GLY A 109 3.75 3.47 -13.34
N MET A 110 3.34 3.78 -12.10
CA MET A 110 2.73 5.07 -11.77
C MET A 110 3.78 6.13 -11.46
N SER A 111 3.70 7.25 -12.16
CA SER A 111 4.57 8.41 -11.89
C SER A 111 4.02 9.24 -10.74
N VAL A 112 4.79 9.39 -9.66
CA VAL A 112 4.48 10.26 -8.52
C VAL A 112 5.67 11.19 -8.28
N SER A 113 5.43 12.48 -8.03
CA SER A 113 6.53 13.40 -7.74
C SER A 113 6.94 13.36 -6.25
N PRO A 114 8.20 13.66 -5.91
CA PRO A 114 8.63 13.81 -4.52
C PRO A 114 7.81 14.86 -3.74
N ALA A 115 7.39 15.95 -4.40
CA ALA A 115 6.56 16.98 -3.80
C ALA A 115 5.15 16.48 -3.48
N THR A 116 4.60 15.61 -4.33
CA THR A 116 3.31 14.95 -4.09
C THR A 116 3.38 14.05 -2.85
N LEU A 117 4.45 13.27 -2.71
CA LEU A 117 4.67 12.45 -1.51
C LEU A 117 4.77 13.30 -0.24
N LEU A 118 5.51 14.42 -0.31
CA LEU A 118 5.61 15.37 0.80
C LEU A 118 4.24 15.95 1.19
N ALA A 119 3.40 16.29 0.22
CA ALA A 119 2.04 16.77 0.47
C ALA A 119 1.20 15.71 1.20
N TRP A 120 1.24 14.45 0.75
CA TRP A 120 0.53 13.36 1.41
C TRP A 120 1.01 13.09 2.83
N VAL A 121 2.32 13.23 3.11
CA VAL A 121 2.84 13.16 4.48
C VAL A 121 2.25 14.28 5.35
N GLY A 122 2.12 15.49 4.80
CA GLY A 122 1.45 16.60 5.50
C GLY A 122 -0.01 16.32 5.81
N GLU A 123 -0.76 15.79 4.85
CA GLU A 123 -2.16 15.37 5.03
C GLU A 123 -2.28 14.24 6.06
N ALA A 124 -1.41 13.24 5.99
CA ALA A 124 -1.37 12.12 6.93
C ALA A 124 -1.04 12.59 8.35
N ARG A 125 -0.11 13.55 8.49
CA ARG A 125 0.19 14.18 9.79
C ARG A 125 -1.08 14.78 10.40
N LEU A 126 -1.83 15.57 9.63
CA LEU A 126 -3.07 16.19 10.12
C LEU A 126 -4.10 15.13 10.53
N ALA A 127 -4.30 14.11 9.69
CA ALA A 127 -5.25 13.03 9.95
C ALA A 127 -4.86 12.18 11.17
N LEU A 128 -3.56 12.00 11.44
CA LEU A 128 -3.05 11.15 12.52
C LEU A 128 -2.65 11.91 13.79
N GLN A 129 -2.77 13.23 13.81
CA GLN A 129 -2.37 14.05 14.96
C GLN A 129 -3.10 13.61 16.24
N GLY A 130 -4.41 13.37 16.18
CA GLY A 130 -5.18 12.91 17.34
C GLY A 130 -4.71 11.57 17.90
N THR A 131 -4.23 10.67 17.03
CA THR A 131 -3.62 9.40 17.44
C THR A 131 -2.27 9.63 18.10
N ALA A 132 -1.41 10.49 17.52
CA ALA A 132 -0.12 10.83 18.10
C ALA A 132 -0.27 11.46 19.49
N ASP A 133 -1.26 12.35 19.66
CA ASP A 133 -1.58 12.99 20.94
C ASP A 133 -2.12 11.99 21.97
N LEU A 134 -2.88 10.98 21.53
CA LEU A 134 -3.33 9.90 22.40
C LEU A 134 -2.16 9.05 22.87
N ILE A 135 -1.26 8.65 21.97
CA ILE A 135 -0.05 7.89 22.29
C ILE A 135 0.80 8.66 23.31
N ALA A 136 1.08 9.94 23.06
CA ALA A 136 1.85 10.79 23.97
C ALA A 136 1.21 10.87 25.37
N ARG A 137 -0.12 11.05 25.45
CA ARG A 137 -0.84 11.05 26.72
C ARG A 137 -0.76 9.72 27.46
N GLN A 138 -0.89 8.59 26.76
CA GLN A 138 -0.78 7.28 27.40
C GLN A 138 0.64 7.00 27.90
N LEU A 139 1.66 7.38 27.13
CA LEU A 139 3.06 7.26 27.55
C LEU A 139 3.36 8.10 28.79
N HIS A 140 2.75 9.28 28.93
CA HIS A 140 2.90 10.12 30.12
C HIS A 140 2.41 9.44 31.41
N HIS A 141 1.41 8.55 31.31
CA HIS A 141 0.87 7.80 32.43
C HIS A 141 1.47 6.39 32.57
N ALA A 142 2.43 6.01 31.72
CA ALA A 142 3.05 4.71 31.79
C ALA A 142 3.90 4.59 33.08
N PRO A 143 3.82 3.47 33.81
CA PRO A 143 4.60 3.28 35.04
C PRO A 143 6.10 3.19 34.76
N VAL A 144 6.48 2.70 33.58
CA VAL A 144 7.87 2.58 33.11
C VAL A 144 7.90 3.01 31.65
N LEU A 145 8.91 3.82 31.30
CA LEU A 145 9.12 4.34 29.96
C LEU A 145 10.55 4.02 29.51
N CYS A 146 10.70 3.53 28.29
CA CYS A 146 11.98 3.48 27.60
C CYS A 146 12.15 4.79 26.82
N ALA A 147 13.14 5.61 27.19
CA ALA A 147 13.43 6.87 26.52
C ALA A 147 14.88 6.89 26.04
N ASP A 148 15.10 7.46 24.86
CA ASP A 148 16.44 7.64 24.27
C ASP A 148 16.46 8.89 23.36
N GLU A 149 17.65 9.42 23.10
CA GLU A 149 17.87 10.64 22.34
C GLU A 149 18.99 10.46 21.33
N SER A 150 18.74 10.89 20.10
CA SER A 150 19.71 10.88 19.02
C SER A 150 19.80 12.25 18.35
N GLY A 151 21.02 12.63 17.97
CA GLY A 151 21.24 13.84 17.19
C GLY A 151 20.83 13.64 15.73
N LEU A 152 20.03 14.55 15.18
CA LEU A 152 19.68 14.59 13.76
C LEU A 152 20.04 15.97 13.19
N ARG A 153 20.45 16.05 11.92
CA ARG A 153 20.63 17.34 11.24
C ARG A 153 19.41 17.70 10.40
N VAL A 154 18.88 18.90 10.64
CA VAL A 154 17.82 19.51 9.85
C VAL A 154 18.36 20.82 9.31
N ASP A 155 18.41 20.96 7.98
CA ASP A 155 18.95 22.14 7.29
C ASP A 155 20.33 22.57 7.83
N GLY A 156 21.22 21.59 8.00
CA GLY A 156 22.58 21.79 8.52
C GLY A 156 22.68 22.04 10.04
N LYS A 157 21.57 22.24 10.76
CA LYS A 157 21.54 22.49 12.21
C LYS A 157 21.29 21.21 12.99
N LEU A 158 21.86 21.11 14.18
CA LEU A 158 21.67 19.94 15.05
C LEU A 158 20.33 20.06 15.80
N HIS A 159 19.56 18.99 15.76
CA HIS A 159 18.30 18.80 16.46
C HIS A 159 18.42 17.54 17.33
N TRP A 160 17.64 17.51 18.42
CA TRP A 160 17.42 16.29 19.19
C TRP A 160 16.18 15.58 18.67
N MET A 161 16.33 14.28 18.40
CA MET A 161 15.23 13.35 18.16
C MET A 161 15.08 12.48 19.40
N HIS A 162 13.92 12.55 20.04
CA HIS A 162 13.57 11.76 21.21
C HIS A 162 12.71 10.59 20.78
N VAL A 163 12.90 9.46 21.43
CA VAL A 163 11.93 8.37 21.47
C VAL A 163 11.45 8.19 22.89
N ALA A 164 10.14 7.97 23.04
CA ALA A 164 9.50 7.55 24.27
C ALA A 164 8.62 6.34 23.95
N ALA A 165 8.83 5.22 24.63
CA ALA A 165 8.16 3.98 24.26
C ALA A 165 7.84 3.05 25.44
N THR A 166 6.83 2.21 25.24
CA THR A 166 6.53 0.99 26.00
C THR A 166 6.59 -0.21 25.06
N ALA A 167 6.13 -1.38 25.50
CA ALA A 167 6.02 -2.55 24.62
C ALA A 167 5.00 -2.37 23.48
N GLU A 168 4.04 -1.45 23.62
CA GLU A 168 2.91 -1.29 22.68
C GLU A 168 2.86 0.09 22.01
N LEU A 169 3.47 1.09 22.63
CA LEU A 169 3.36 2.48 22.22
C LEU A 169 4.73 3.07 21.93
N THR A 170 4.85 3.81 20.83
CA THR A 170 6.08 4.54 20.47
C THR A 170 5.71 5.95 20.03
N TRP A 171 6.40 6.93 20.60
CA TRP A 171 6.31 8.32 20.22
C TRP A 171 7.68 8.88 19.87
N TYR A 172 7.72 9.66 18.79
CA TYR A 172 8.91 10.39 18.34
C TYR A 172 8.66 11.90 18.45
N GLY A 173 9.65 12.61 18.98
CA GLY A 173 9.62 14.06 19.10
C GLY A 173 10.92 14.67 18.63
N MET A 174 10.86 15.85 18.01
CA MET A 174 12.05 16.56 17.56
C MET A 174 12.01 18.02 17.98
N HIS A 175 13.12 18.53 18.50
CA HIS A 175 13.32 19.95 18.76
C HIS A 175 14.74 20.40 18.41
N ALA A 176 14.93 21.70 18.15
CA ALA A 176 16.26 22.25 17.88
C ALA A 176 17.13 22.15 19.14
N LYS A 177 18.41 21.83 18.96
CA LYS A 177 19.38 21.83 20.07
C LYS A 177 19.77 23.25 20.46
#